data_AF-A0A0M2LEY7-F1
#
_entry.id   AF-A0A0M2LEY7-F1
#
_cell.length_a   1.000
_cell.length_b   1.000
_cell.length_c   1.000
_cell.angle_alpha   90.00
_cell.angle_beta   90.00
_cell.angle_gamma   90.00
#
_symmetry.space_group_name_H-M   'P 1'
#
loop_
_entity.id
_entity.type
_entity.pdbx_description
1 polymer ?
#
loop_
_entity_poly.entity_id
_entity_poly.type
_entity_poly.pdbx_seq_one_letter_code
_entity_poly.pdbx_strand_id
1 'polypeptide(L)'
;MVFEVPASKASIKQNQFQFKLPDSKKTYTLPKMQYISSDIRERMQRTSVTLKAAIDAGVEPDPADALEASKIQRELFERYAPGLYELVTDDQIRAIQEAWQEASSIELGESSPSAD
;
A
#
# COMPACT_ATOMS: atom_id res chain seq x y z
N MET A 1 -11.32 -11.44 14.15
CA MET A 1 -11.76 -10.10 14.60
C MET A 1 -10.76 -9.10 14.06
N VAL A 2 -11.28 -8.14 13.31
CA VAL A 2 -10.62 -7.36 12.24
C VAL A 2 -10.19 -6.00 12.79
N PHE A 3 -9.01 -5.54 12.36
CA PHE A 3 -8.27 -4.34 12.77
C PHE A 3 -9.15 -3.10 13.04
N GLU A 4 -8.96 -2.46 14.20
CA GLU A 4 -9.64 -1.21 14.58
C GLU A 4 -8.96 -0.02 13.88
N VAL A 5 -9.62 0.51 12.84
CA VAL A 5 -9.24 1.77 12.19
C VAL A 5 -9.84 2.92 13.02
N PRO A 6 -9.03 3.75 13.69
CA PRO A 6 -9.58 4.83 14.50
C PRO A 6 -10.24 5.90 13.60
N ALA A 7 -11.52 6.14 13.84
CA ALA A 7 -12.30 7.17 13.18
C ALA A 7 -11.65 8.55 13.38
N SER A 8 -11.14 9.08 12.28
CA SER A 8 -10.53 10.41 12.15
C SER A 8 -11.36 11.50 12.81
N LYS A 9 -10.83 12.14 13.87
CA LYS A 9 -11.23 13.49 14.28
C LYS A 9 -10.02 14.41 14.36
N ALA A 10 -9.91 15.23 13.31
CA ALA A 10 -9.26 16.53 13.19
C ALA A 10 -7.81 16.76 13.72
N SER A 11 -7.03 17.37 12.81
CA SER A 11 -5.81 18.16 13.06
C SER A 11 -4.45 17.44 12.99
N ILE A 12 -3.61 17.88 12.04
CA ILE A 12 -2.16 17.64 11.86
C ILE A 12 -1.74 16.25 11.31
N LYS A 13 -2.57 15.21 11.46
CA LYS A 13 -2.23 13.83 11.03
C LYS A 13 -2.76 13.39 9.65
N GLN A 14 -3.16 14.31 8.77
CA GLN A 14 -3.79 13.96 7.48
C GLN A 14 -2.83 13.30 6.47
N ASN A 15 -1.52 13.44 6.67
CA ASN A 15 -0.50 13.01 5.72
C ASN A 15 -0.01 11.58 5.93
N GLN A 16 -0.53 10.91 6.98
CA GLN A 16 -0.03 9.63 7.46
C GLN A 16 -1.20 8.68 7.73
N PHE A 17 -1.00 7.41 7.41
CA PHE A 17 -1.86 6.29 7.73
C PHE A 17 -1.30 5.58 8.96
N GLN A 18 -2.12 5.40 10.00
CA GLN A 18 -1.73 4.75 11.24
C GLN A 18 -2.54 3.49 11.46
N PHE A 19 -1.87 2.41 11.82
CA PHE A 19 -2.52 1.13 12.13
C PHE A 19 -1.81 0.43 13.28
N LYS A 20 -2.53 -0.49 13.93
CA LYS A 20 -2.02 -1.33 15.02
C LYS A 20 -2.28 -2.79 14.68
N LEU A 21 -1.34 -3.66 15.02
CA LEU A 21 -1.56 -5.10 14.90
C LEU A 21 -2.29 -5.60 16.15
N PRO A 22 -3.20 -6.58 16.04
CA PRO A 22 -3.98 -7.09 17.17
C PRO A 22 -3.09 -7.64 18.30
N ASP A 23 -1.94 -8.22 17.96
CA ASP A 23 -1.00 -8.82 18.91
C ASP A 23 0.13 -7.85 19.34
N SER A 24 0.19 -6.65 18.75
CA SER A 24 1.27 -5.70 19.02
C SER A 24 0.76 -4.40 19.62
N LYS A 25 1.38 -3.97 20.72
CA LYS A 25 1.15 -2.63 21.29
C LYS A 25 1.79 -1.52 20.44
N LYS A 26 2.60 -1.89 19.44
CA LYS A 26 3.28 -0.94 18.54
C LYS A 26 2.26 -0.35 17.55
N THR A 27 2.27 0.97 17.44
CA THR A 27 1.53 1.67 16.38
C THR A 27 2.48 1.87 15.21
N TYR A 28 2.09 1.37 14.05
CA TYR A 28 2.80 1.57 12.80
C TYR A 28 2.24 2.80 12.09
N THR A 29 3.12 3.51 11.39
CA THR A 29 2.73 4.71 10.67
C THR A 29 3.38 4.72 9.30
N LEU A 30 2.58 4.86 8.26
CA LEU A 30 3.00 4.96 6.87
C LEU A 30 2.63 6.34 6.35
N PRO A 31 3.51 7.07 5.64
CA PRO A 31 3.09 8.27 4.92
C PRO A 31 2.12 7.87 3.81
N LYS A 32 1.09 8.69 3.56
CA LYS A 32 0.22 8.49 2.39
C LYS A 32 1.02 8.66 1.10
N MET A 33 0.55 8.08 0.00
CA MET A 33 1.21 8.11 -1.32
C MET A 33 1.73 9.50 -1.73
N GLN A 34 0.94 10.55 -1.49
CA GLN A 34 1.29 11.93 -1.82
C GLN A 34 2.42 12.52 -0.95
N TYR A 35 2.80 11.86 0.15
CA TYR A 35 3.85 12.24 1.11
C TYR A 35 4.98 11.22 1.23
N ILE A 36 5.00 10.16 0.40
CA ILE A 36 6.16 9.26 0.36
C ILE A 36 7.37 9.98 -0.26
N SER A 37 8.56 9.46 -0.01
CA SER A 37 9.80 10.01 -0.55
C SER A 37 9.74 10.09 -2.09
N SER A 38 10.22 11.19 -2.68
CA SER A 38 10.16 11.41 -4.14
C SER A 38 10.76 10.27 -4.96
N ASP A 39 11.84 9.65 -4.46
CA ASP A 39 12.48 8.48 -5.07
C ASP A 39 11.53 7.27 -5.17
N ILE A 40 10.94 6.85 -4.04
CA ILE A 40 9.98 5.73 -4.00
C ILE A 40 8.74 6.06 -4.84
N ARG A 41 8.28 7.31 -4.80
CA ARG A 41 7.13 7.76 -5.60
C ARG A 41 7.39 7.65 -7.09
N GLU A 42 8.53 8.15 -7.55
CA GLU A 42 8.91 8.09 -8.96
C GLU A 42 9.01 6.63 -9.44
N ARG A 43 9.65 5.77 -8.64
CA ARG A 43 9.78 4.33 -8.95
C ARG A 43 8.42 3.62 -9.00
N MET A 44 7.54 3.87 -8.02
CA MET A 44 6.18 3.34 -8.04
C MET A 44 5.41 3.84 -9.27
N GLN A 45 5.42 5.15 -9.54
CA GLN A 45 4.71 5.71 -10.68
C GLN A 45 5.20 5.16 -12.02
N ARG A 46 6.52 5.02 -12.20
CA ARG A 46 7.09 4.44 -13.41
C ARG A 46 6.60 3.00 -13.61
N THR A 47 6.63 2.20 -12.56
CA THR A 47 6.18 0.81 -12.60
C THR A 47 4.67 0.72 -12.83
N SER A 48 3.87 1.57 -12.16
CA SER A 48 2.42 1.66 -12.37
C SER A 48 2.05 2.06 -13.80
N VAL A 49 2.80 2.95 -14.44
CA VAL A 49 2.58 3.32 -15.85
C VAL A 49 2.85 2.14 -16.76
N THR A 50 3.95 1.41 -16.56
CA THR A 50 4.26 0.21 -17.36
C THR A 50 3.19 -0.88 -17.19
N LEU A 51 2.81 -1.18 -15.95
CA LEU A 51 1.76 -2.16 -15.65
C LEU A 51 0.42 -1.74 -16.25
N LYS A 52 0.03 -0.47 -16.12
CA LYS A 52 -1.20 0.05 -16.70
C LYS A 52 -1.19 0.00 -18.22
N ALA A 53 -0.06 0.31 -18.86
CA ALA A 53 0.07 0.21 -20.32
C ALA A 53 -0.06 -1.23 -20.82
N ALA A 54 0.51 -2.21 -20.10
CA ALA A 54 0.34 -3.63 -20.43
C ALA A 54 -1.13 -4.06 -20.30
N ILE A 55 -1.79 -3.69 -19.20
CA ILE A 55 -3.21 -3.98 -18.96
C ILE A 55 -4.09 -3.34 -20.04
N ASP A 56 -3.87 -2.07 -20.38
CA ASP A 56 -4.63 -1.35 -21.41
C ASP A 56 -4.43 -1.95 -22.81
N ALA A 57 -3.22 -2.45 -23.09
CA ALA A 57 -2.92 -3.20 -24.31
C ALA A 57 -3.46 -4.65 -24.30
N GLY A 58 -4.04 -5.11 -23.19
CA GLY A 58 -4.50 -6.50 -23.01
C GLY A 58 -3.36 -7.52 -23.00
N VAL A 59 -2.14 -7.08 -22.69
CA VAL A 59 -0.93 -7.92 -22.61
C VAL A 59 -0.63 -8.21 -21.15
N GLU A 60 -0.22 -9.44 -20.85
CA GLU A 60 0.25 -9.78 -19.50
C GLU A 60 1.46 -8.92 -19.14
N PRO A 61 1.46 -8.25 -17.97
CA PRO A 61 2.59 -7.44 -17.54
C PRO A 61 3.83 -8.31 -17.35
N ASP A 62 5.01 -7.75 -17.67
CA ASP A 62 6.25 -8.48 -17.52
C ASP A 62 6.47 -8.88 -16.04
N PRO A 63 6.86 -10.14 -15.75
CA PRO A 63 7.07 -10.58 -14.38
C PRO A 63 8.17 -9.78 -13.66
N ALA A 64 9.12 -9.17 -14.38
CA ALA A 64 10.11 -8.27 -13.79
C ALA A 64 9.49 -6.95 -13.33
N ASP A 65 8.50 -6.41 -14.06
CA ASP A 65 7.77 -5.21 -13.64
C ASP A 65 6.92 -5.48 -12.38
N ALA A 66 6.24 -6.63 -12.34
CA ALA A 66 5.48 -7.04 -11.16
C ALA A 66 6.41 -7.24 -9.94
N LEU A 67 7.56 -7.89 -10.13
CA LEU A 67 8.55 -8.09 -9.08
C LEU A 67 9.14 -6.76 -8.59
N GLU A 68 9.41 -5.82 -9.50
CA GLU A 68 9.92 -4.50 -9.13
C GLU A 68 8.87 -3.71 -8.34
N ALA A 69 7.59 -3.76 -8.71
CA ALA A 69 6.50 -3.16 -7.94
C ALA A 69 6.46 -3.73 -6.51
N SER A 70 6.54 -5.05 -6.36
CA SER A 70 6.56 -5.71 -5.05
C SER A 70 7.79 -5.32 -4.22
N LYS A 71 8.97 -5.15 -4.84
CA LYS A 71 10.19 -4.70 -4.15
C LYS A 71 10.08 -3.27 -3.65
N ILE A 72 9.61 -2.35 -4.49
CA ILE A 72 9.42 -0.94 -4.11
C ILE A 72 8.42 -0.83 -2.96
N GLN A 73 7.34 -1.61 -3.03
CA GLN A 73 6.37 -1.70 -1.95
C GLN A 73 7.02 -2.24 -0.67
N ARG A 74 7.72 -3.36 -0.74
CA ARG A 74 8.41 -3.92 0.44
C ARG A 74 9.39 -2.93 1.05
N GLU A 75 10.16 -2.23 0.24
CA GLU A 75 11.08 -1.18 0.68
C GLU A 75 10.34 -0.05 1.40
N LEU A 76 9.21 0.41 0.87
CA LEU A 76 8.37 1.42 1.52
C LEU A 76 7.92 0.96 2.91
N PHE A 77 7.34 -0.24 3.00
CA PHE A 77 6.83 -0.78 4.25
C PHE A 77 7.96 -1.03 5.25
N GLU A 78 9.11 -1.59 4.84
CA GLU A 78 10.25 -1.78 5.74
C GLU A 78 10.86 -0.47 6.23
N ARG A 79 10.86 0.57 5.38
CA ARG A 79 11.39 1.88 5.74
C ARG A 79 10.55 2.61 6.79
N TYR A 80 9.23 2.52 6.69
CA TYR A 80 8.30 3.25 7.57
C TYR A 80 7.68 2.38 8.68
N ALA A 81 7.66 1.07 8.48
CA ALA A 81 7.16 0.05 9.40
C ALA A 81 8.13 -1.15 9.48
N PRO A 82 9.37 -0.95 10.00
CA PRO A 82 10.39 -1.99 10.02
C PRO A 82 9.96 -3.22 10.83
N GLY A 83 10.23 -4.40 10.27
CA GLY A 83 9.90 -5.69 10.86
C GLY A 83 8.42 -6.06 10.73
N LEU A 84 7.63 -5.32 9.96
CA LEU A 84 6.21 -5.62 9.77
C LEU A 84 6.02 -6.99 9.12
N TYR A 85 6.80 -7.29 8.08
CA TYR A 85 6.69 -8.55 7.32
C TYR A 85 7.02 -9.80 8.15
N GLU A 86 7.70 -9.66 9.28
CA GLU A 86 7.98 -10.78 10.19
C GLU A 86 6.82 -11.03 11.17
N LEU A 87 5.89 -10.08 11.30
CA LEU A 87 4.83 -10.08 12.32
C LEU A 87 3.44 -10.34 11.75
N VAL A 88 3.27 -10.27 10.44
CA VAL A 88 1.98 -10.44 9.77
C VAL A 88 2.08 -11.43 8.61
N THR A 89 0.96 -12.06 8.28
CA THR A 89 0.85 -12.94 7.11
C THR A 89 0.71 -12.12 5.82
N ASP A 90 0.88 -12.80 4.68
CA ASP A 90 0.69 -12.18 3.35
C ASP A 90 -0.71 -11.55 3.19
N ASP A 91 -1.75 -12.24 3.65
CA ASP A 91 -3.13 -11.74 3.68
C ASP A 91 -3.29 -10.46 4.50
N GLN A 92 -2.65 -10.39 5.66
CA GLN A 92 -2.68 -9.19 6.50
C GLN A 92 -1.87 -8.04 5.89
N ILE A 93 -0.74 -8.32 5.23
CA ILE A 93 0.00 -7.30 4.46
C ILE A 93 -0.88 -6.73 3.37
N ARG A 94 -1.60 -7.59 2.63
CA ARG A 94 -2.52 -7.18 1.58
C ARG A 94 -3.63 -6.29 2.13
N ALA A 95 -4.27 -6.68 3.23
CA ALA A 95 -5.30 -5.85 3.87
C ALA A 95 -4.77 -4.48 4.34
N ILE A 96 -3.56 -4.44 4.90
CA ILE A 96 -2.91 -3.17 5.30
C ILE A 96 -2.59 -2.32 4.07
N GLN A 97 -2.15 -2.94 2.97
CA GLN A 97 -1.88 -2.25 1.71
C GLN A 97 -3.15 -1.63 1.12
N GLU A 98 -4.24 -2.38 1.04
CA GLU A 98 -5.53 -1.90 0.52
C GLU A 98 -6.01 -0.70 1.36
N ALA A 99 -6.02 -0.84 2.69
CA ALA A 99 -6.39 0.25 3.59
C ALA A 99 -5.47 1.49 3.45
N TRP A 100 -4.18 1.28 3.20
CA TRP A 100 -3.23 2.38 2.95
C TRP A 100 -3.47 3.07 1.60
N GLN A 101 -3.81 2.32 0.55
CA GLN A 101 -4.15 2.86 -0.77
C GLN A 101 -5.44 3.69 -0.73
N GLU A 102 -6.48 3.16 -0.08
CA GLU A 102 -7.75 3.87 0.15
C GLU A 102 -7.51 5.17 0.94
N ALA A 103 -6.77 5.09 2.05
CA ALA A 103 -6.45 6.27 2.85
C ALA A 103 -5.59 7.30 2.08
N SER A 104 -4.81 6.84 1.11
CA SER A 104 -3.98 7.67 0.23
C SER A 104 -4.75 8.28 -0.95
N SER A 105 -6.06 8.01 -1.07
CA SER A 105 -6.88 8.37 -2.23
C SER A 105 -6.22 7.95 -3.56
N ILE A 106 -5.51 6.82 -3.56
CA ILE A 106 -5.13 6.19 -4.81
C ILE A 106 -6.32 5.36 -5.27
N GLU A 107 -7.09 5.91 -6.20
CA GLU A 107 -7.96 5.08 -7.03
C GLU A 107 -7.06 4.35 -8.05
N LEU A 108 -6.38 3.30 -7.59
CA LEU A 108 -5.76 2.32 -8.47
C LEU A 108 -6.93 1.50 -9.04
N GLY A 109 -7.59 2.10 -10.04
CA GLY A 109 -8.72 1.62 -10.84
C GLY A 109 -9.44 0.38 -10.34
N GLU A 110 -10.68 0.55 -9.89
CA GLU A 110 -11.79 -0.36 -10.16
C GLU A 110 -11.42 -1.83 -10.32
N SER A 111 -11.04 -2.50 -9.24
CA SER A 111 -11.24 -3.96 -9.17
C SER A 111 -12.55 -4.18 -8.45
N SER A 112 -13.63 -4.17 -9.24
CA SER A 112 -14.90 -4.76 -8.83
C SER A 112 -14.64 -6.19 -8.32
N PRO A 113 -15.01 -6.55 -7.08
CA PRO A 113 -15.45 -7.90 -6.84
C PRO A 113 -16.86 -8.00 -7.42
N SER A 114 -16.98 -8.23 -8.73
CA SER A 114 -18.22 -8.80 -9.26
C SER A 114 -18.26 -10.26 -8.82
N ALA A 115 -18.99 -10.54 -7.76
CA ALA A 115 -19.82 -11.75 -7.57
C ALA A 115 -20.53 -11.71 -6.21
N ASP A 116 -21.73 -11.13 -6.15
CA ASP A 116 -23.00 -11.89 -6.08
C ASP A 116 -24.16 -10.98 -6.51
#